data_AF-A0A7Y1UAV3-F1
#
_entry.id   AF-A0A7Y1UAV3-F1
#
_cell.length_a   1.000
_cell.length_b   1.000
_cell.length_c   1.000
_cell.angle_alpha   90.00
_cell.angle_beta   90.00
_cell.angle_gamma   90.00
#
_symmetry.space_group_name_H-M   'P 1'
#
loop_
_entity.id
_entity.type
_entity.pdbx_description
1 polymer ?
#
loop_
_entity_poly.entity_id
_entity_poly.type
_entity_poly.pdbx_seq_one_letter_code
_entity_poly.pdbx_strand_id
1 'polypeptide(L)'
;MLIKNIVFTLSILFFSFLSYSQNINVANFPYINGQLVDCMQDTAQQVSGFTNWYAYQTTDSSMFGPIDSSCINIYDSTSSWLNLAFDDLDSTLPVYIRHVFDSTNQVLLDSNEVFGINFFADGTAFPWFSSPLVDTSANCKDGLCSGIYVALETPDATGSGTVTTWYSGGYSQQYFLNGYNFLACFPTQNITNETVLKEIIIRMQPTANTVGTNLRIGNVKLVQTYDQNTFTEIQASINSGPQTYFYYFPHQSNLGVYHEPTFPSIANLSYIDVMPSPNTSTIDTINIVVDWLSSLFLQPYTQLRGGLIAGSTTDRHVFNIQQWGGSICLTSYFELIFWGNDRYSYKGGEVSFFGPRGCLLFGNGGKMVIEDDATLNYGRSQQGLLALLPGGTIEIGNNAALNISNTMILNGHPDMAGEPQVYMTLNHGSALNFLPGARIENKSDNPGIKLNIYMEGGEVDLSGLSKKELKYVNLIYRNQYEEQDKNLTIIENPVKDEVRIEYISSSQSNARMEVYDMSGAKVKSIKLSVQPGINYLNFSVLDISQGSYLISFKCKRDNFSRKIIKL
;
A
#
# COMPACT_ATOMS: atom_id res chain seq x y z
N MET A 1 -32.58 -21.32 28.77
CA MET A 1 -32.52 -19.86 28.53
C MET A 1 -31.16 -19.36 28.05
N LEU A 2 -30.04 -20.10 28.28
CA LEU A 2 -28.70 -19.71 27.82
C LEU A 2 -28.41 -19.90 26.30
N ILE A 3 -29.11 -20.83 25.64
CA ILE A 3 -28.85 -21.15 24.20
C ILE A 3 -29.46 -20.12 23.24
N LYS A 4 -30.49 -19.36 23.66
CA LYS A 4 -31.11 -18.32 22.81
C LYS A 4 -30.27 -17.04 22.69
N ASN A 5 -29.39 -16.74 23.65
CA ASN A 5 -28.54 -15.55 23.58
C ASN A 5 -27.29 -15.76 22.71
N ILE A 6 -26.74 -16.97 22.64
CA ILE A 6 -25.56 -17.25 21.80
C ILE A 6 -25.88 -17.16 20.30
N VAL A 7 -27.09 -17.57 19.88
CA VAL A 7 -27.52 -17.46 18.48
C VAL A 7 -27.79 -16.00 18.08
N PHE A 8 -28.23 -15.15 19.01
CA PHE A 8 -28.48 -13.73 18.71
C PHE A 8 -27.19 -12.92 18.60
N THR A 9 -26.16 -13.23 19.41
CA THR A 9 -24.85 -12.58 19.32
C THR A 9 -24.04 -13.06 18.11
N LEU A 10 -24.15 -14.33 17.70
CA LEU A 10 -23.48 -14.84 16.50
C LEU A 10 -24.07 -14.28 15.20
N SER A 11 -25.39 -14.00 15.17
CA SER A 11 -26.05 -13.38 14.01
C SER A 11 -25.63 -11.91 13.78
N ILE A 12 -25.31 -11.17 14.85
CA ILE A 12 -24.83 -9.77 14.73
C ILE A 12 -23.36 -9.72 14.27
N LEU A 13 -22.57 -10.76 14.59
CA LEU A 13 -21.18 -10.93 14.10
C LEU A 13 -21.09 -11.39 12.64
N PHE A 14 -22.16 -11.97 12.06
CA PHE A 14 -22.18 -12.34 10.64
C PHE A 14 -22.81 -11.27 9.73
N PHE A 15 -23.63 -10.35 10.26
CA PHE A 15 -24.17 -9.23 9.49
C PHE A 15 -23.19 -8.05 9.33
N SER A 16 -22.06 -8.05 10.04
CA SER A 16 -21.05 -6.98 9.99
C SER A 16 -20.14 -7.02 8.74
N PHE A 17 -20.32 -8.00 7.85
CA PHE A 17 -19.58 -8.11 6.59
C PHE A 17 -20.28 -7.50 5.38
N LEU A 18 -21.41 -6.79 5.56
CA LEU A 18 -22.21 -6.24 4.45
C LEU A 18 -22.40 -4.73 4.53
N SER A 19 -21.35 -4.01 4.94
CA SER A 19 -21.26 -2.55 4.76
C SER A 19 -20.56 -2.22 3.44
N TYR A 20 -20.89 -2.94 2.36
CA TYR A 20 -20.71 -2.34 1.06
C TYR A 20 -21.80 -1.27 0.96
N SER A 21 -21.42 -0.04 0.58
CA SER A 21 -22.40 0.92 0.07
C SER A 21 -23.38 0.16 -0.83
N GLN A 22 -24.67 0.33 -0.58
CA GLN A 22 -25.66 -0.25 -1.46
C GLN A 22 -25.38 0.30 -2.86
N ASN A 23 -25.59 -0.51 -3.89
CA ASN A 23 -25.24 -0.10 -5.23
C ASN A 23 -26.54 0.05 -6.01
N ILE A 24 -26.80 1.22 -6.59
CA ILE A 24 -27.90 1.41 -7.53
C ILE A 24 -27.41 0.94 -8.90
N ASN A 25 -28.18 0.07 -9.55
CA ASN A 25 -27.90 -0.28 -10.94
C ASN A 25 -28.25 0.91 -11.83
N VAL A 26 -27.26 1.51 -12.47
CA VAL A 26 -27.40 2.67 -13.37
C VAL A 26 -27.68 2.18 -14.78
N ALA A 27 -26.84 1.25 -15.26
CA ALA A 27 -26.98 0.64 -16.57
C ALA A 27 -26.67 -0.86 -16.49
N ASN A 28 -27.35 -1.63 -17.33
CA ASN A 28 -27.08 -3.05 -17.53
C ASN A 28 -26.62 -3.23 -18.97
N PHE A 29 -25.56 -4.01 -19.15
CA PHE A 29 -25.01 -4.37 -20.46
C PHE A 29 -25.23 -5.86 -20.67
N PRO A 30 -26.49 -6.26 -20.88
CA PRO A 30 -26.83 -7.67 -20.97
C PRO A 30 -26.32 -8.26 -22.28
N TYR A 31 -26.02 -9.54 -22.24
CA TYR A 31 -25.67 -10.33 -23.41
C TYR A 31 -26.95 -10.72 -24.16
N ILE A 32 -27.56 -9.74 -24.84
CA ILE A 32 -28.82 -9.92 -25.58
C ILE A 32 -28.55 -10.21 -27.04
N ASN A 33 -29.32 -11.13 -27.61
CA ASN A 33 -29.33 -11.48 -29.04
C ASN A 33 -27.95 -11.91 -29.54
N GLY A 34 -27.52 -13.11 -29.16
CA GLY A 34 -26.38 -13.75 -29.81
C GLY A 34 -26.51 -13.66 -31.33
N GLN A 35 -25.52 -13.07 -31.98
CA GLN A 35 -25.53 -12.80 -33.42
C GLN A 35 -24.14 -13.08 -33.99
N LEU A 36 -24.05 -13.07 -35.32
CA LEU A 36 -22.77 -13.05 -36.00
C LEU A 36 -22.24 -11.62 -36.00
N VAL A 37 -21.02 -11.43 -35.50
CA VAL A 37 -20.28 -10.17 -35.52
C VAL A 37 -19.00 -10.35 -36.32
N ASP A 38 -18.54 -9.28 -36.96
CA ASP A 38 -17.29 -9.31 -37.70
C ASP A 38 -16.12 -9.53 -36.74
N CYS A 39 -15.20 -10.42 -37.09
CA CYS A 39 -14.00 -10.66 -36.32
C CYS A 39 -13.10 -9.42 -36.34
N MET A 40 -12.57 -9.01 -35.18
CA MET A 40 -11.77 -7.78 -35.09
C MET A 40 -10.49 -7.82 -35.94
N GLN A 41 -9.94 -9.01 -36.19
CA GLN A 41 -8.72 -9.16 -37.00
C GLN A 41 -9.01 -9.30 -38.50
N ASP A 42 -10.14 -9.91 -38.86
CA ASP A 42 -10.53 -10.16 -40.24
C ASP A 42 -12.02 -9.92 -40.39
N THR A 43 -12.38 -8.73 -40.87
CA THR A 43 -13.79 -8.33 -41.06
C THR A 43 -14.49 -9.15 -42.16
N ALA A 44 -13.77 -9.99 -42.92
CA ALA A 44 -14.38 -10.94 -43.84
C ALA A 44 -14.86 -12.22 -43.15
N GLN A 45 -14.44 -12.46 -41.90
CA GLN A 45 -14.89 -13.57 -41.06
C GLN A 45 -15.89 -13.07 -40.03
N GLN A 46 -16.89 -13.91 -39.75
CA GLN A 46 -17.86 -13.64 -38.69
C GLN A 46 -17.74 -14.70 -37.60
N VAL A 47 -17.83 -14.26 -36.36
CA VAL A 47 -17.84 -15.09 -35.16
C VAL A 47 -19.14 -14.93 -34.40
N SER A 48 -19.47 -15.93 -33.58
CA SER A 48 -20.56 -15.76 -32.61
C SER A 48 -20.18 -14.67 -31.62
N GLY A 49 -21.08 -13.71 -31.41
CA GLY A 49 -20.86 -12.58 -30.53
C GLY A 49 -22.14 -11.91 -30.05
N PHE A 50 -21.99 -10.78 -29.38
CA PHE A 50 -23.07 -9.91 -28.96
C PHE A 50 -22.82 -8.50 -29.48
N THR A 51 -23.88 -7.70 -29.67
CA THR A 51 -23.72 -6.31 -30.11
C THR A 51 -22.75 -5.57 -29.19
N ASN A 52 -21.75 -4.92 -29.78
CA ASN A 52 -20.72 -4.11 -29.09
C ASN A 52 -19.75 -4.86 -28.17
N TRP A 53 -19.87 -6.19 -28.05
CA TRP A 53 -18.93 -7.03 -27.30
C TRP A 53 -17.99 -7.75 -28.25
N TYR A 54 -16.70 -7.71 -27.95
CA TYR A 54 -15.65 -8.37 -28.72
C TYR A 54 -14.71 -9.13 -27.81
N ALA A 55 -14.22 -10.29 -28.26
CA ALA A 55 -13.16 -11.03 -27.60
C ALA A 55 -11.92 -11.10 -28.48
N TYR A 56 -10.73 -10.93 -27.89
CA TYR A 56 -9.46 -10.95 -28.61
C TYR A 56 -8.29 -11.33 -27.71
N GLN A 57 -7.20 -11.80 -28.31
CA GLN A 57 -5.88 -11.90 -27.70
C GLN A 57 -4.93 -10.96 -28.44
N THR A 58 -3.83 -10.59 -27.80
CA THR A 58 -2.79 -9.76 -28.42
C THR A 58 -1.46 -10.47 -28.40
N THR A 59 -0.68 -10.27 -29.46
CA THR A 59 0.62 -10.93 -29.67
C THR A 59 1.68 -10.54 -28.63
N ASP A 60 1.49 -9.42 -27.93
CA ASP A 60 2.43 -8.91 -26.93
C ASP A 60 1.86 -8.89 -25.51
N SER A 61 0.68 -9.50 -25.31
CA SER A 61 -0.04 -9.57 -24.04
C SER A 61 -0.42 -8.22 -23.42
N SER A 62 -0.45 -7.14 -24.20
CA SER A 62 -0.98 -5.84 -23.79
C SER A 62 -2.38 -5.61 -24.35
N MET A 63 -3.25 -4.91 -23.61
CA MET A 63 -4.65 -4.73 -24.04
C MET A 63 -4.82 -3.88 -25.30
N PHE A 64 -3.79 -3.10 -25.67
CA PHE A 64 -3.79 -2.28 -26.89
C PHE A 64 -2.73 -2.74 -27.90
N GLY A 65 -2.19 -3.95 -27.70
CA GLY A 65 -1.20 -4.53 -28.58
C GLY A 65 -1.79 -4.94 -29.93
N PRO A 66 -0.94 -5.37 -30.88
CA PRO A 66 -1.41 -5.97 -32.12
C PRO A 66 -2.25 -7.22 -31.79
N ILE A 67 -3.50 -7.22 -32.25
CA ILE A 67 -4.42 -8.36 -32.15
C ILE A 67 -3.78 -9.56 -32.84
N ASP A 68 -3.90 -10.73 -32.23
CA ASP A 68 -3.42 -11.97 -32.82
C ASP A 68 -4.26 -12.41 -34.02
N SER A 69 -3.91 -13.52 -34.65
CA SER A 69 -4.65 -14.02 -35.82
C SER A 69 -5.97 -14.73 -35.48
N SER A 70 -6.37 -14.77 -34.21
CA SER A 70 -7.44 -15.65 -33.72
C SER A 70 -8.79 -14.93 -33.73
N CYS A 71 -9.79 -15.57 -34.34
CA CYS A 71 -11.18 -15.11 -34.29
C CYS A 71 -11.91 -15.86 -33.17
N ILE A 72 -12.11 -15.19 -32.04
CA ILE A 72 -12.61 -15.80 -30.80
C ILE A 72 -14.13 -15.71 -30.74
N ASN A 73 -14.78 -16.84 -30.53
CA ASN A 73 -16.23 -16.88 -30.33
C ASN A 73 -16.59 -16.54 -28.88
N ILE A 74 -17.59 -15.67 -28.71
CA ILE A 74 -18.31 -15.49 -27.46
C ILE A 74 -19.78 -15.78 -27.71
N TYR A 75 -20.28 -16.86 -27.13
CA TYR A 75 -21.62 -17.37 -27.48
C TYR A 75 -22.55 -17.38 -26.27
N ASP A 76 -23.84 -17.32 -26.58
CA ASP A 76 -24.91 -17.39 -25.60
C ASP A 76 -25.18 -18.86 -25.23
N SER A 77 -25.12 -19.21 -23.94
CA SER A 77 -25.63 -20.50 -23.45
C SER A 77 -27.05 -20.40 -22.90
N THR A 78 -27.40 -19.24 -22.35
CA THR A 78 -28.66 -18.87 -21.67
C THR A 78 -28.72 -17.35 -21.57
N SER A 79 -29.93 -16.77 -21.60
CA SER A 79 -30.27 -15.35 -21.86
C SER A 79 -29.68 -14.24 -20.94
N SER A 80 -28.52 -14.42 -20.33
CA SER A 80 -27.79 -13.45 -19.49
C SER A 80 -26.31 -13.83 -19.28
N TRP A 81 -25.76 -14.78 -20.05
CA TRP A 81 -24.40 -15.27 -19.87
C TRP A 81 -23.62 -15.29 -21.19
N LEU A 82 -22.48 -14.63 -21.19
CA LEU A 82 -21.43 -14.79 -22.19
C LEU A 82 -20.63 -16.04 -21.86
N ASN A 83 -20.44 -16.93 -22.83
CA ASN A 83 -19.54 -18.08 -22.68
C ASN A 83 -18.30 -17.89 -23.56
N LEU A 84 -17.15 -18.22 -22.99
CA LEU A 84 -15.87 -18.23 -23.65
C LEU A 84 -15.25 -19.62 -23.47
N ALA A 85 -15.09 -20.36 -24.56
CA ALA A 85 -14.42 -21.65 -24.55
C ALA A 85 -12.91 -21.44 -24.55
N PHE A 86 -12.20 -22.02 -23.57
CA PHE A 86 -10.74 -21.91 -23.52
C PHE A 86 -10.03 -22.75 -24.59
N ASP A 87 -10.73 -23.71 -25.20
CA ASP A 87 -10.20 -24.52 -26.31
C ASP A 87 -9.93 -23.69 -27.58
N ASP A 88 -10.59 -22.53 -27.71
CA ASP A 88 -10.41 -21.61 -28.83
C ASP A 88 -9.27 -20.59 -28.58
N LEU A 89 -8.58 -20.67 -27.44
CA LEU A 89 -7.63 -19.66 -26.97
C LEU A 89 -6.21 -20.20 -26.88
N ASP A 90 -5.22 -19.35 -27.17
CA ASP A 90 -3.85 -19.60 -26.73
C ASP A 90 -3.77 -19.39 -25.21
N SER A 91 -3.70 -20.47 -24.45
CA SER A 91 -3.62 -20.43 -22.97
C SER A 91 -2.42 -19.65 -22.42
N THR A 92 -1.40 -19.38 -23.24
CA THR A 92 -0.22 -18.59 -22.85
C THR A 92 -0.46 -17.08 -22.91
N LEU A 93 -1.50 -16.64 -23.63
CA LEU A 93 -1.84 -15.23 -23.82
C LEU A 93 -3.07 -14.84 -23.00
N PRO A 94 -3.12 -13.59 -22.49
CA PRO A 94 -4.34 -13.08 -21.88
C PRO A 94 -5.43 -12.91 -22.95
N VAL A 95 -6.67 -13.15 -22.55
CA VAL A 95 -7.86 -12.85 -23.34
C VAL A 95 -8.54 -11.60 -22.80
N TYR A 96 -9.04 -10.77 -23.73
CA TYR A 96 -9.71 -9.53 -23.45
C TYR A 96 -11.13 -9.59 -23.98
N ILE A 97 -12.11 -9.28 -23.13
CA ILE A 97 -13.50 -9.09 -23.51
C ILE A 97 -13.81 -7.61 -23.38
N ARG A 98 -14.10 -6.96 -24.49
CA ARG A 98 -14.27 -5.51 -24.59
C ARG A 98 -15.69 -5.16 -24.98
N HIS A 99 -16.31 -4.26 -24.23
CA HIS A 99 -17.50 -3.54 -24.65
C HIS A 99 -17.12 -2.13 -25.11
N VAL A 100 -17.51 -1.77 -26.33
CA VAL A 100 -17.27 -0.44 -26.89
C VAL A 100 -18.58 0.35 -26.88
N PHE A 101 -18.52 1.58 -26.37
CA PHE A 101 -19.62 2.52 -26.47
C PHE A 101 -19.39 3.48 -27.65
N ASP A 102 -20.44 3.69 -28.44
CA ASP A 102 -20.52 4.62 -29.56
C ASP A 102 -21.64 5.66 -29.32
N SER A 103 -21.86 6.54 -30.30
CA SER A 103 -22.88 7.60 -30.20
C SER A 103 -24.32 7.10 -30.01
N THR A 104 -24.60 5.82 -30.28
CA THR A 104 -25.94 5.22 -30.21
C THR A 104 -26.24 4.51 -28.89
N ASN A 105 -25.20 4.08 -28.16
CA ASN A 105 -25.32 3.35 -26.90
C ASN A 105 -24.56 4.01 -25.72
N GLN A 106 -24.03 5.23 -25.91
CA GLN A 106 -23.29 5.95 -24.88
C GLN A 106 -24.04 6.03 -23.55
N VAL A 107 -23.31 5.87 -22.46
CA VAL A 107 -23.84 6.04 -21.10
C VAL A 107 -23.26 7.31 -20.51
N LEU A 108 -24.11 8.31 -20.34
CA LEU A 108 -23.79 9.54 -19.62
C LEU A 108 -23.69 9.22 -18.13
N LEU A 109 -22.64 9.71 -17.49
CA LEU A 109 -22.42 9.55 -16.06
C LEU A 109 -22.68 10.88 -15.35
N ASP A 110 -23.43 10.81 -14.25
CA ASP A 110 -23.65 11.95 -13.38
C ASP A 110 -22.32 12.45 -12.79
N SER A 111 -22.19 13.76 -12.64
CA SER A 111 -21.00 14.40 -12.06
C SER A 111 -20.98 14.24 -10.53
N ASN A 112 -19.78 14.19 -9.94
CA ASN A 112 -19.58 14.06 -8.49
C ASN A 112 -20.15 12.76 -7.89
N GLU A 113 -20.06 11.67 -8.63
CA GLU A 113 -20.56 10.36 -8.21
C GLU A 113 -19.46 9.30 -8.30
N VAL A 114 -19.47 8.35 -7.39
CA VAL A 114 -18.59 7.17 -7.42
C VAL A 114 -19.34 6.01 -8.07
N PHE A 115 -18.82 5.56 -9.20
CA PHE A 115 -19.33 4.40 -9.91
C PHE A 115 -18.42 3.19 -9.73
N GLY A 116 -18.97 2.03 -10.08
CA GLY A 116 -18.19 0.83 -10.34
C GLY A 116 -18.84 -0.12 -11.34
N ILE A 117 -18.08 -1.14 -11.73
CA ILE A 117 -18.56 -2.17 -12.66
C ILE A 117 -18.66 -3.51 -11.95
N ASN A 118 -19.86 -4.07 -11.98
CA ASN A 118 -20.23 -5.32 -11.36
C ASN A 118 -20.55 -6.39 -12.41
N PHE A 119 -19.97 -7.58 -12.29
CA PHE A 119 -20.37 -8.76 -13.05
C PHE A 119 -20.04 -10.05 -12.29
N PHE A 120 -20.62 -11.15 -12.77
CA PHE A 120 -20.38 -12.49 -12.25
C PHE A 120 -19.46 -13.24 -13.21
N ALA A 121 -18.49 -14.00 -12.70
CA ALA A 121 -17.73 -14.94 -13.51
C ALA A 121 -17.75 -16.32 -12.84
N ASP A 122 -17.92 -17.38 -13.63
CA ASP A 122 -17.77 -18.74 -13.13
C ASP A 122 -17.21 -19.69 -14.17
N GLY A 123 -16.69 -20.83 -13.69
CA GLY A 123 -16.27 -21.94 -14.51
C GLY A 123 -17.39 -22.95 -14.69
N THR A 124 -17.55 -23.48 -15.90
CA THR A 124 -18.48 -24.60 -16.17
C THR A 124 -18.04 -25.93 -15.54
N ALA A 125 -16.78 -26.05 -15.13
CA ALA A 125 -16.31 -27.15 -14.29
C ALA A 125 -16.88 -26.95 -12.87
N PHE A 126 -17.86 -27.79 -12.51
CA PHE A 126 -18.64 -27.83 -11.25
C PHE A 126 -17.94 -27.28 -9.97
N PRO A 127 -18.72 -26.70 -9.02
CA PRO A 127 -18.31 -25.69 -8.04
C PRO A 127 -17.46 -26.19 -6.84
N TRP A 128 -16.74 -27.32 -6.99
CA TRP A 128 -16.05 -27.97 -5.87
C TRP A 128 -14.56 -28.26 -6.10
N PHE A 129 -13.99 -27.88 -7.25
CA PHE A 129 -12.59 -28.18 -7.58
C PHE A 129 -11.64 -26.98 -7.44
N SER A 130 -10.46 -27.31 -6.94
CA SER A 130 -9.49 -26.50 -6.19
C SER A 130 -8.51 -25.68 -7.05
N SER A 131 -8.77 -25.50 -8.35
CA SER A 131 -7.83 -24.82 -9.25
C SER A 131 -8.49 -23.58 -9.89
N PRO A 132 -7.88 -22.38 -9.76
CA PRO A 132 -8.40 -21.20 -10.44
C PRO A 132 -8.28 -21.36 -11.96
N LEU A 133 -9.36 -21.08 -12.69
CA LEU A 133 -9.34 -21.05 -14.16
C LEU A 133 -8.55 -19.88 -14.71
N VAL A 134 -8.43 -18.80 -13.93
CA VAL A 134 -7.71 -17.59 -14.30
C VAL A 134 -6.70 -17.20 -13.24
N ASP A 135 -5.54 -16.71 -13.67
CA ASP A 135 -4.56 -16.13 -12.78
C ASP A 135 -5.02 -14.74 -12.33
N THR A 136 -5.28 -14.59 -11.03
CA THR A 136 -5.66 -13.33 -10.39
C THR A 136 -4.47 -12.60 -9.78
N SER A 137 -3.26 -13.09 -10.02
CA SER A 137 -2.04 -12.50 -9.51
C SER A 137 -1.71 -11.13 -10.13
N ALA A 138 -0.72 -10.52 -9.51
CA ALA A 138 -0.14 -9.24 -9.90
C ALA A 138 0.91 -9.35 -11.01
N ASN A 139 1.31 -10.55 -11.43
CA ASN A 139 2.62 -10.76 -12.04
C ASN A 139 2.66 -10.53 -13.57
N CYS A 140 1.58 -10.03 -14.15
CA CYS A 140 1.46 -9.84 -15.59
C CYS A 140 2.03 -8.49 -16.06
N LYS A 141 2.30 -8.37 -17.37
CA LYS A 141 2.99 -7.22 -18.02
C LYS A 141 2.35 -5.86 -17.69
N ASP A 142 1.03 -5.80 -17.54
CA ASP A 142 0.29 -4.55 -17.21
C ASP A 142 -0.15 -4.49 -15.73
N GLY A 143 0.50 -5.26 -14.86
CA GLY A 143 0.24 -5.30 -13.41
C GLY A 143 -0.94 -6.19 -13.01
N LEU A 144 -1.96 -6.32 -13.86
CA LEU A 144 -3.15 -7.13 -13.58
C LEU A 144 -3.18 -8.36 -14.46
N CYS A 145 -3.11 -9.58 -13.92
CA CYS A 145 -3.31 -10.79 -14.73
C CYS A 145 -4.77 -10.98 -15.14
N SER A 146 -5.68 -10.85 -14.18
CA SER A 146 -7.12 -10.81 -14.44
C SER A 146 -7.75 -9.64 -13.69
N GLY A 147 -8.59 -8.88 -14.36
CA GLY A 147 -9.08 -7.59 -13.88
C GLY A 147 -10.06 -6.95 -14.84
N ILE A 148 -10.50 -5.75 -14.48
CA ILE A 148 -11.28 -4.89 -15.36
C ILE A 148 -10.54 -3.58 -15.60
N TYR A 149 -10.74 -3.03 -16.79
CA TYR A 149 -10.37 -1.68 -17.15
C TYR A 149 -11.62 -0.93 -17.60
N VAL A 150 -11.74 0.32 -17.18
CA VAL A 150 -12.86 1.19 -17.50
C VAL A 150 -12.31 2.49 -18.07
N ALA A 151 -12.79 2.87 -19.25
CA ALA A 151 -12.44 4.13 -19.87
C ALA A 151 -13.58 5.12 -19.73
N LEU A 152 -13.28 6.29 -19.16
CA LEU A 152 -14.17 7.45 -19.19
C LEU A 152 -13.65 8.44 -20.22
N GLU A 153 -14.54 9.00 -21.01
CA GLU A 153 -14.24 10.14 -21.87
C GLU A 153 -14.84 11.40 -21.26
N THR A 154 -14.01 12.42 -21.08
CA THR A 154 -14.39 13.74 -20.58
C THR A 154 -13.90 14.81 -21.54
N PRO A 155 -14.48 16.01 -21.56
CA PRO A 155 -13.90 17.16 -22.24
C PRO A 155 -12.46 17.40 -21.80
N ASP A 156 -11.63 17.91 -22.70
CA ASP A 156 -10.30 18.38 -22.36
C ASP A 156 -10.32 19.82 -21.80
N ALA A 157 -9.17 20.28 -21.31
CA ALA A 157 -9.05 21.62 -20.73
C ALA A 157 -9.31 22.76 -21.71
N THR A 158 -9.31 22.50 -23.03
CA THR A 158 -9.59 23.52 -24.04
C THR A 158 -11.07 23.56 -24.43
N GLY A 159 -11.87 22.56 -24.02
CA GLY A 159 -13.29 22.44 -24.35
C GLY A 159 -13.55 22.13 -25.82
N SER A 160 -12.50 21.80 -26.59
CA SER A 160 -12.60 21.53 -28.04
C SER A 160 -12.31 20.07 -28.39
N GLY A 161 -11.84 19.29 -27.42
CA GLY A 161 -11.56 17.88 -27.57
C GLY A 161 -11.97 17.10 -26.34
N THR A 162 -11.59 15.83 -26.31
CA THR A 162 -11.84 14.94 -25.19
C THR A 162 -10.55 14.26 -24.73
N VAL A 163 -10.51 13.90 -23.45
CA VAL A 163 -9.47 13.09 -22.84
C VAL A 163 -10.08 11.78 -22.35
N THR A 164 -9.38 10.68 -22.59
CA THR A 164 -9.78 9.38 -22.05
C THR A 164 -8.98 9.08 -20.79
N THR A 165 -9.69 8.87 -19.67
CA THR A 165 -9.12 8.46 -18.38
C THR A 165 -9.42 6.98 -18.15
N TRP A 166 -8.37 6.23 -17.80
CA TRP A 166 -8.47 4.79 -17.56
C TRP A 166 -8.40 4.49 -16.07
N TYR A 167 -9.37 3.70 -15.62
CA TYR A 167 -9.40 3.09 -14.29
C TYR A 167 -9.23 1.58 -14.44
N SER A 168 -8.62 0.95 -13.45
CA SER A 168 -8.40 -0.49 -13.47
C SER A 168 -8.51 -1.10 -12.10
N GLY A 169 -9.04 -2.31 -11.98
CA GLY A 169 -9.08 -3.04 -10.71
C GLY A 169 -8.81 -4.53 -10.91
N GLY A 170 -8.14 -5.15 -9.94
CA GLY A 170 -7.82 -6.58 -9.93
C GLY A 170 -8.73 -7.39 -9.02
N TYR A 171 -8.97 -8.65 -9.39
CA TYR A 171 -9.74 -9.59 -8.59
C TYR A 171 -8.89 -10.22 -7.49
N SER A 172 -9.51 -10.50 -6.33
CA SER A 172 -9.02 -11.62 -5.52
C SER A 172 -9.63 -12.91 -6.05
N GLN A 173 -8.88 -14.02 -5.96
CA GLN A 173 -9.36 -15.35 -6.35
C GLN A 173 -10.70 -15.71 -5.66
N GLN A 174 -10.88 -15.28 -4.41
CA GLN A 174 -12.10 -15.53 -3.65
C GLN A 174 -13.31 -14.77 -4.21
N TYR A 175 -13.12 -13.58 -4.80
CA TYR A 175 -14.22 -12.79 -5.36
C TYR A 175 -14.56 -13.19 -6.79
N PHE A 176 -13.57 -13.57 -7.61
CA PHE A 176 -13.79 -13.90 -9.03
C PHE A 176 -14.75 -15.08 -9.22
N LEU A 177 -14.71 -16.09 -8.35
CA LEU A 177 -15.46 -17.34 -8.53
C LEU A 177 -16.72 -17.49 -7.66
N ASN A 178 -16.93 -16.60 -6.69
CA ASN A 178 -18.07 -16.70 -5.76
C ASN A 178 -19.21 -15.73 -6.10
N GLY A 179 -19.18 -15.10 -7.28
CA GLY A 179 -20.24 -14.20 -7.72
C GLY A 179 -20.38 -12.96 -6.84
N TYR A 180 -19.28 -12.44 -6.31
CA TYR A 180 -19.32 -11.18 -5.58
C TYR A 180 -19.14 -10.01 -6.54
N ASN A 181 -19.80 -8.90 -6.21
CA ASN A 181 -19.68 -7.66 -6.96
C ASN A 181 -18.21 -7.26 -7.03
N PHE A 182 -17.67 -7.22 -8.23
CA PHE A 182 -16.48 -6.44 -8.48
C PHE A 182 -16.84 -4.96 -8.34
N LEU A 183 -15.99 -4.17 -7.68
CA LEU A 183 -16.18 -2.73 -7.60
C LEU A 183 -14.84 -2.09 -7.93
N ALA A 184 -14.62 -1.81 -9.22
CA ALA A 184 -13.67 -0.77 -9.61
C ALA A 184 -14.28 0.56 -9.18
N CYS A 185 -13.81 1.18 -8.11
CA CYS A 185 -14.34 2.49 -7.70
C CYS A 185 -13.70 3.58 -8.56
N PHE A 186 -14.49 4.31 -9.34
CA PHE A 186 -14.03 5.47 -10.10
C PHE A 186 -14.99 6.65 -9.93
N PRO A 187 -14.53 7.78 -9.36
CA PRO A 187 -15.32 8.99 -9.25
C PRO A 187 -15.37 9.73 -10.59
N THR A 188 -16.54 10.24 -10.95
CA THR A 188 -16.67 11.25 -12.01
C THR A 188 -16.23 12.61 -11.50
N GLN A 189 -15.69 13.43 -12.40
CA GLN A 189 -15.30 14.81 -12.09
C GLN A 189 -16.53 15.74 -12.08
N ASN A 190 -16.36 16.94 -11.53
CA ASN A 190 -17.37 18.00 -11.57
C ASN A 190 -17.46 18.68 -12.96
N ILE A 191 -17.66 17.88 -14.01
CA ILE A 191 -17.87 18.36 -15.38
C ILE A 191 -19.29 17.96 -15.77
N THR A 192 -20.20 18.93 -15.76
CA THR A 192 -21.64 18.70 -15.89
C THR A 192 -21.99 17.97 -17.18
N ASN A 193 -22.52 16.75 -17.06
CA ASN A 193 -23.17 15.96 -18.13
C ASN A 193 -22.35 15.70 -19.41
N GLU A 194 -21.03 15.77 -19.33
CA GLU A 194 -20.13 15.53 -20.48
C GLU A 194 -19.19 14.34 -20.25
N THR A 195 -19.27 13.68 -19.09
CA THR A 195 -18.55 12.43 -18.85
C THR A 195 -19.35 11.25 -19.40
N VAL A 196 -18.75 10.51 -20.33
CA VAL A 196 -19.34 9.28 -20.87
C VAL A 196 -18.49 8.06 -20.54
N LEU A 197 -19.16 6.95 -20.26
CA LEU A 197 -18.51 5.64 -20.23
C LEU A 197 -18.16 5.25 -21.67
N LYS A 198 -16.87 5.18 -21.97
CA LYS A 198 -16.36 4.93 -23.33
C LYS A 198 -16.13 3.46 -23.60
N GLU A 199 -15.55 2.74 -22.63
CA GLU A 199 -15.22 1.32 -22.79
C GLU A 199 -15.18 0.57 -21.45
N ILE A 200 -15.47 -0.72 -21.52
CA ILE A 200 -15.18 -1.70 -20.46
C ILE A 200 -14.33 -2.82 -21.07
N ILE A 201 -13.22 -3.18 -20.44
CA ILE A 201 -12.37 -4.31 -20.85
C ILE A 201 -12.20 -5.24 -19.66
N ILE A 202 -12.68 -6.47 -19.78
CA ILE A 202 -12.40 -7.56 -18.85
C ILE A 202 -11.17 -8.30 -19.39
N ARG A 203 -10.07 -8.28 -18.62
CA ARG A 203 -8.85 -9.02 -18.91
C ARG A 203 -8.82 -10.30 -18.10
N MET A 204 -8.42 -11.40 -18.71
CA MET A 204 -8.28 -12.68 -18.03
C MET A 204 -7.03 -13.42 -18.52
N GLN A 205 -6.24 -13.93 -17.58
CA GLN A 205 -5.08 -14.76 -17.88
C GLN A 205 -5.44 -16.22 -17.60
N PRO A 206 -5.61 -17.08 -18.62
CA PRO A 206 -5.87 -18.51 -18.41
C PRO A 206 -4.77 -19.17 -17.57
N THR A 207 -5.13 -20.15 -16.74
CA THR A 207 -4.15 -21.06 -16.10
C THR A 207 -3.93 -22.31 -16.96
N ALA A 208 -2.94 -23.14 -16.62
CA ALA A 208 -2.58 -24.32 -17.42
C ALA A 208 -3.66 -25.42 -17.50
N ASN A 209 -4.72 -25.35 -16.68
CA ASN A 209 -5.75 -26.40 -16.55
C ASN A 209 -7.10 -26.00 -17.17
N THR A 210 -7.11 -25.14 -18.19
CA THR A 210 -8.36 -24.61 -18.78
C THR A 210 -8.89 -25.39 -19.98
N VAL A 211 -8.12 -26.34 -20.54
CA VAL A 211 -8.56 -27.15 -21.70
C VAL A 211 -9.84 -27.92 -21.39
N GLY A 212 -10.80 -27.87 -22.30
CA GLY A 212 -12.13 -28.48 -22.18
C GLY A 212 -13.08 -27.74 -21.24
N THR A 213 -12.71 -26.55 -20.77
CA THR A 213 -13.54 -25.74 -19.87
C THR A 213 -14.02 -24.46 -20.55
N ASN A 214 -15.18 -23.99 -20.11
CA ASN A 214 -15.70 -22.68 -20.50
C ASN A 214 -15.74 -21.76 -19.29
N LEU A 215 -15.37 -20.52 -19.51
CA LEU A 215 -15.69 -19.42 -18.62
C LEU A 215 -17.06 -18.86 -18.98
N ARG A 216 -17.88 -18.58 -17.97
CA ARG A 216 -19.13 -17.84 -18.15
C ARG A 216 -19.04 -16.52 -17.42
N ILE A 217 -19.48 -15.46 -18.09
CA ILE A 217 -19.57 -14.12 -17.53
C ILE A 217 -21.04 -13.72 -17.56
N GLY A 218 -21.60 -13.41 -16.40
CA GLY A 218 -22.95 -12.87 -16.26
C GLY A 218 -22.99 -11.40 -16.62
N ASN A 219 -24.20 -10.86 -16.84
CA ASN A 219 -24.38 -9.47 -17.24
C ASN A 219 -23.48 -8.47 -16.50
N VAL A 220 -22.84 -7.59 -17.27
CA VAL A 220 -22.04 -6.50 -16.75
C VAL A 220 -22.95 -5.33 -16.43
N LYS A 221 -22.81 -4.78 -15.22
CA LYS A 221 -23.64 -3.69 -14.70
C LYS A 221 -22.75 -2.53 -14.29
N LEU A 222 -23.13 -1.34 -14.73
CA LEU A 222 -22.66 -0.11 -14.12
C LEU A 222 -23.49 0.14 -12.87
N VAL A 223 -22.80 0.29 -11.75
CA VAL A 223 -23.41 0.61 -10.46
C VAL A 223 -22.92 1.94 -9.95
N GLN A 224 -23.78 2.65 -9.24
CA GLN A 224 -23.45 3.87 -8.51
C GLN A 224 -23.55 3.60 -7.01
N THR A 225 -22.62 4.17 -6.27
CA THR A 225 -22.54 4.14 -4.81
C THR A 225 -23.78 4.83 -4.22
N TYR A 226 -24.59 4.10 -3.46
CA TYR A 226 -25.75 4.63 -2.73
C TYR A 226 -25.31 5.38 -1.48
N ASP A 227 -26.07 6.41 -1.10
CA ASP A 227 -25.82 7.27 0.06
C ASP A 227 -24.38 7.82 0.08
N GLN A 228 -24.03 8.54 -0.99
CA GLN A 228 -22.75 9.23 -1.06
C GLN A 228 -22.86 10.65 -0.47
N ASN A 229 -21.96 10.97 0.46
CA ASN A 229 -21.73 12.36 0.85
C ASN A 229 -20.63 12.97 0.00
N THR A 230 -20.87 14.16 -0.53
CA THR A 230 -19.82 14.98 -1.11
C THR A 230 -19.35 16.03 -0.10
N PHE A 231 -18.06 16.38 -0.13
CA PHE A 231 -17.51 17.42 0.73
C PHE A 231 -16.42 18.22 0.01
N THR A 232 -16.37 19.52 0.33
CA THR A 232 -15.35 20.47 -0.16
C THR A 232 -14.51 21.06 0.97
N GLU A 233 -14.94 20.86 2.21
CA GLU A 233 -14.24 21.27 3.43
C GLU A 233 -14.50 20.25 4.55
N ILE A 234 -13.58 20.16 5.51
CA ILE A 234 -13.75 19.34 6.71
C ILE A 234 -13.64 20.23 7.94
N GLN A 235 -14.75 20.36 8.67
CA GLN A 235 -14.84 21.08 9.93
C GLN A 235 -14.91 20.09 11.09
N ALA A 236 -13.80 19.93 11.81
CA ALA A 236 -13.67 19.01 12.92
C ALA A 236 -14.15 19.62 14.25
N SER A 237 -14.65 18.77 15.15
CA SER A 237 -15.13 19.18 16.47
C SER A 237 -14.26 18.59 17.60
N ILE A 238 -14.27 19.24 18.76
CA ILE A 238 -13.53 18.78 19.95
C ILE A 238 -14.18 17.51 20.50
N ASN A 239 -13.39 16.45 20.70
CA ASN A 239 -13.88 15.20 21.25
C ASN A 239 -13.29 14.87 22.63
N SER A 240 -13.26 15.85 23.55
CA SER A 240 -12.85 15.70 24.97
C SER A 240 -11.34 15.63 25.29
N GLY A 241 -10.56 16.63 24.85
CA GLY A 241 -9.18 16.86 25.30
C GLY A 241 -8.63 18.21 24.84
N PRO A 242 -7.50 18.70 25.40
CA PRO A 242 -6.88 19.93 24.90
C PRO A 242 -6.29 19.73 23.49
N GLN A 243 -6.68 20.61 22.55
CA GLN A 243 -6.06 20.82 21.22
C GLN A 243 -5.97 19.59 20.28
N THR A 244 -6.85 18.61 20.44
CA THR A 244 -7.02 17.51 19.46
C THR A 244 -8.47 17.44 18.99
N TYR A 245 -8.66 17.57 17.70
CA TYR A 245 -9.98 17.55 17.06
C TYR A 245 -10.17 16.23 16.31
N PHE A 246 -11.43 15.80 16.21
CA PHE A 246 -11.79 14.62 15.45
C PHE A 246 -12.89 14.96 14.45
N TYR A 247 -12.76 14.38 13.27
CA TYR A 247 -13.82 14.33 12.28
C TYR A 247 -14.07 12.87 11.94
N TYR A 248 -15.25 12.37 12.28
CA TYR A 248 -15.68 11.04 11.88
C TYR A 248 -16.47 11.19 10.60
N PHE A 249 -16.02 10.52 9.56
CA PHE A 249 -16.86 10.41 8.38
C PHE A 249 -18.17 9.72 8.75
N PRO A 250 -19.32 10.19 8.25
CA PRO A 250 -20.55 9.44 8.37
C PRO A 250 -20.36 8.01 7.82
N HIS A 251 -21.10 7.06 8.40
CA HIS A 251 -21.10 5.62 8.07
C HIS A 251 -21.65 5.33 6.66
N GLN A 252 -20.99 5.86 5.64
CA GLN A 252 -21.34 5.78 4.23
C GLN A 252 -20.12 6.11 3.36
N SER A 253 -20.33 6.27 2.06
CA SER A 253 -19.28 6.67 1.12
C SER A 253 -19.10 8.18 1.12
N ASN A 254 -17.86 8.66 1.23
CA ASN A 254 -17.56 10.08 1.30
C ASN A 254 -16.60 10.46 0.17
N LEU A 255 -17.04 11.36 -0.71
CA LEU A 255 -16.30 11.83 -1.87
C LEU A 255 -15.82 13.27 -1.65
N GLY A 256 -14.51 13.46 -1.58
CA GLY A 256 -13.90 14.78 -1.65
C GLY A 256 -13.94 15.27 -3.09
N VAL A 257 -14.64 16.38 -3.33
CA VAL A 257 -14.88 16.91 -4.68
C VAL A 257 -13.96 18.07 -5.02
N TYR A 258 -13.55 18.10 -6.28
CA TYR A 258 -12.88 19.21 -6.90
C TYR A 258 -13.85 20.39 -7.00
N HIS A 259 -13.49 21.52 -6.41
CA HIS A 259 -14.39 22.68 -6.29
C HIS A 259 -13.77 24.00 -6.77
N GLU A 260 -12.61 23.96 -7.40
CA GLU A 260 -12.04 25.14 -8.04
C GLU A 260 -12.84 25.50 -9.32
N PRO A 261 -12.88 26.78 -9.70
CA PRO A 261 -13.55 27.20 -10.94
C PRO A 261 -12.77 26.85 -12.21
N THR A 262 -11.53 26.36 -12.09
CA THR A 262 -10.64 26.01 -13.20
C THR A 262 -10.80 24.54 -13.59
N PHE A 263 -10.38 24.17 -14.81
CA PHE A 263 -10.42 22.78 -15.25
C PHE A 263 -9.45 21.90 -14.41
N PRO A 264 -9.90 20.73 -13.90
CA PRO A 264 -9.07 19.84 -13.09
C PRO A 264 -7.81 19.37 -13.83
N SER A 265 -6.63 19.69 -13.30
CA SER A 265 -5.36 19.29 -13.90
C SER A 265 -4.21 19.33 -12.91
N ILE A 266 -3.03 18.82 -13.29
CA ILE A 266 -1.82 18.92 -12.45
C ILE A 266 -1.46 20.38 -12.13
N ALA A 267 -1.78 21.32 -13.03
CA ALA A 267 -1.54 22.74 -12.82
C ALA A 267 -2.62 23.42 -11.94
N ASN A 268 -3.79 22.79 -11.82
CA ASN A 268 -4.95 23.29 -11.09
C ASN A 268 -5.45 22.20 -10.14
N LEU A 269 -4.83 22.12 -8.96
CA LEU A 269 -5.27 21.23 -7.89
C LEU A 269 -6.34 21.92 -7.04
N SER A 270 -7.34 21.17 -6.60
CA SER A 270 -8.31 21.59 -5.58
C SER A 270 -7.88 21.08 -4.21
N TYR A 271 -7.93 21.94 -3.20
CA TYR A 271 -7.54 21.59 -1.84
C TYR A 271 -8.75 21.64 -0.90
N ILE A 272 -9.05 20.52 -0.27
CA ILE A 272 -10.03 20.42 0.80
C ILE A 272 -9.30 20.75 2.11
N ASP A 273 -9.62 21.92 2.68
CA ASP A 273 -9.03 22.36 3.94
C ASP A 273 -9.69 21.63 5.13
N VAL A 274 -8.83 21.12 6.02
CA VAL A 274 -9.20 20.41 7.25
C VAL A 274 -8.92 21.31 8.45
N MET A 275 -9.95 21.77 9.14
CA MET A 275 -9.80 22.78 10.20
C MET A 275 -10.77 22.53 11.38
N PRO A 276 -10.47 23.07 12.58
CA PRO A 276 -11.39 23.01 13.70
C PRO A 276 -12.57 23.98 13.50
N SER A 277 -13.70 23.68 14.14
CA SER A 277 -14.85 24.58 14.22
C SER A 277 -15.17 24.93 15.68
N PRO A 278 -15.06 26.21 16.09
CA PRO A 278 -14.53 27.35 15.33
C PRO A 278 -13.02 27.22 15.05
N ASN A 279 -12.54 27.92 14.01
CA ASN A 279 -11.11 27.98 13.69
C ASN A 279 -10.32 28.70 14.80
N THR A 280 -9.10 28.25 15.10
CA THR A 280 -8.29 28.74 16.23
C THR A 280 -7.03 29.46 15.73
N SER A 281 -6.45 30.34 16.54
CA SER A 281 -5.21 31.06 16.19
C SER A 281 -3.93 30.30 16.55
N THR A 282 -4.04 29.00 16.86
CA THR A 282 -2.91 28.12 17.19
C THR A 282 -2.93 26.89 16.29
N ILE A 283 -1.76 26.31 16.01
CA ILE A 283 -1.67 25.07 15.24
C ILE A 283 -2.22 23.92 16.09
N ASP A 284 -3.46 23.53 15.80
CA ASP A 284 -4.07 22.31 16.34
C ASP A 284 -3.85 21.09 15.43
N THR A 285 -4.01 19.89 16.01
CA THR A 285 -4.02 18.62 15.28
C THR A 285 -5.45 18.12 15.08
N ILE A 286 -5.80 17.79 13.84
CA ILE A 286 -7.10 17.23 13.46
C ILE A 286 -6.93 15.80 12.98
N ASN A 287 -7.67 14.86 13.57
CA ASN A 287 -7.72 13.46 13.14
C ASN A 287 -9.01 13.19 12.36
N ILE A 288 -8.87 12.87 11.09
CA ILE A 288 -9.94 12.38 10.22
C ILE A 288 -10.00 10.88 10.39
N VAL A 289 -11.13 10.34 10.85
CA VAL A 289 -11.31 8.92 11.12
C VAL A 289 -12.12 8.29 9.99
N VAL A 290 -11.52 7.29 9.33
CA VAL A 290 -12.17 6.41 8.35
C VAL A 290 -12.39 5.06 9.02
N ASP A 291 -13.51 4.93 9.73
CA ASP A 291 -13.89 3.71 10.44
C ASP A 291 -14.43 2.62 9.52
N TRP A 292 -14.61 1.41 10.06
CA TRP A 292 -15.11 0.21 9.35
C TRP A 292 -16.46 0.34 8.63
N LEU A 293 -17.23 1.41 8.86
CA LEU A 293 -18.49 1.70 8.16
C LEU A 293 -18.38 2.82 7.14
N SER A 294 -17.20 3.42 6.99
CA SER A 294 -16.98 4.55 6.10
C SER A 294 -16.01 4.20 4.98
N SER A 295 -16.19 4.89 3.86
CA SER A 295 -15.22 4.89 2.76
C SER A 295 -14.86 6.31 2.38
N LEU A 296 -13.60 6.53 2.05
CA LEU A 296 -13.06 7.81 1.58
C LEU A 296 -12.61 7.69 0.13
N PHE A 297 -13.19 8.54 -0.70
CA PHE A 297 -12.86 8.73 -2.11
C PHE A 297 -12.41 10.17 -2.33
N LEU A 298 -11.49 10.38 -3.26
CA LEU A 298 -11.14 11.70 -3.75
C LEU A 298 -11.31 11.70 -5.27
N GLN A 299 -11.91 12.78 -5.79
CA GLN A 299 -11.85 13.04 -7.22
C GLN A 299 -10.40 13.26 -7.68
N PRO A 300 -10.07 13.00 -8.96
CA PRO A 300 -8.77 13.34 -9.51
C PRO A 300 -8.47 14.83 -9.30
N TYR A 301 -7.21 15.14 -9.00
CA TYR A 301 -6.71 16.51 -8.74
C TYR A 301 -7.28 17.17 -7.47
N THR A 302 -7.84 16.39 -6.54
CA THR A 302 -8.28 16.84 -5.22
C THR A 302 -7.34 16.33 -4.13
N GLN A 303 -6.94 17.20 -3.19
CA GLN A 303 -6.06 16.83 -2.08
C GLN A 303 -6.61 17.33 -0.74
N LEU A 304 -6.34 16.58 0.33
CA LEU A 304 -6.54 17.05 1.70
C LEU A 304 -5.31 17.84 2.16
N ARG A 305 -5.54 18.91 2.92
CA ARG A 305 -4.48 19.61 3.66
C ARG A 305 -5.04 20.24 4.94
N GLY A 306 -4.17 20.54 5.89
CA GLY A 306 -4.56 21.36 7.04
C GLY A 306 -5.00 22.76 6.60
N GLY A 307 -6.14 23.23 7.11
CA GLY A 307 -6.61 24.60 6.88
C GLY A 307 -5.70 25.64 7.54
N LEU A 308 -5.77 26.89 7.08
CA LEU A 308 -5.04 28.00 7.69
C LEU A 308 -5.55 28.27 9.12
N ILE A 309 -4.63 28.51 10.05
CA ILE A 309 -5.01 28.95 11.40
C ILE A 309 -5.61 30.36 11.35
N ALA A 310 -6.50 30.69 12.28
CA ALA A 310 -7.16 31.97 12.34
C ALA A 310 -6.14 33.13 12.42
N GLY A 311 -6.18 34.02 11.43
CA GLY A 311 -5.30 35.19 11.34
C GLY A 311 -3.94 34.94 10.67
N SER A 312 -3.62 33.71 10.24
CA SER A 312 -2.42 33.43 9.44
C SER A 312 -2.74 33.30 7.95
N THR A 313 -1.76 33.62 7.11
CA THR A 313 -1.80 33.39 5.65
C THR A 313 -0.88 32.25 5.21
N THR A 314 -0.11 31.67 6.16
CA THR A 314 0.94 30.68 5.86
C THR A 314 0.87 29.46 6.76
N ASP A 315 0.62 29.66 8.05
CA ASP A 315 0.57 28.57 9.02
C ASP A 315 -0.73 27.79 8.90
N ARG A 316 -0.59 26.47 8.86
CA ARG A 316 -1.70 25.52 8.73
C ARG A 316 -1.77 24.62 9.95
N HIS A 317 -2.97 24.16 10.22
CA HIS A 317 -3.19 23.05 11.13
C HIS A 317 -2.48 21.78 10.65
N VAL A 318 -2.26 20.84 11.56
CA VAL A 318 -1.78 19.49 11.24
C VAL A 318 -3.00 18.61 11.00
N PHE A 319 -2.99 17.83 9.92
CA PHE A 319 -4.06 16.86 9.68
C PHE A 319 -3.52 15.43 9.64
N ASN A 320 -4.30 14.53 10.23
CA ASN A 320 -4.03 13.11 10.24
C ASN A 320 -5.20 12.34 9.67
N ILE A 321 -4.93 11.26 8.95
CA ILE A 321 -5.93 10.28 8.55
C ILE A 321 -5.72 9.02 9.39
N GLN A 322 -6.76 8.60 10.11
CA GLN A 322 -6.79 7.40 10.94
C GLN A 322 -7.75 6.38 10.31
N GLN A 323 -7.20 5.35 9.67
CA GLN A 323 -7.98 4.29 9.04
C GLN A 323 -8.22 3.14 10.02
N TRP A 324 -9.43 3.08 10.56
CA TRP A 324 -9.87 2.17 11.61
C TRP A 324 -10.88 1.14 11.07
N GLY A 325 -10.49 0.45 10.00
CA GLY A 325 -11.29 -0.60 9.37
C GLY A 325 -11.97 -0.18 8.07
N GLY A 326 -12.10 1.12 7.79
CA GLY A 326 -12.77 1.61 6.59
C GLY A 326 -11.95 1.47 5.33
N SER A 327 -12.50 1.88 4.19
CA SER A 327 -11.81 1.77 2.89
C SER A 327 -11.38 3.14 2.38
N ILE A 328 -10.14 3.23 1.90
CA ILE A 328 -9.65 4.39 1.16
C ILE A 328 -9.45 3.96 -0.29
N CYS A 329 -10.11 4.65 -1.20
CA CYS A 329 -10.02 4.39 -2.63
C CYS A 329 -9.32 5.54 -3.32
N LEU A 330 -8.20 5.21 -3.96
CA LEU A 330 -7.30 6.14 -4.63
C LEU A 330 -7.35 5.86 -6.13
N THR A 331 -7.76 6.83 -6.92
CA THR A 331 -8.28 6.59 -8.27
C THR A 331 -7.30 7.03 -9.35
N SER A 332 -6.74 8.24 -9.29
CA SER A 332 -5.63 8.64 -10.15
C SER A 332 -4.93 9.95 -9.72
N TYR A 333 -3.59 9.93 -9.78
CA TYR A 333 -2.61 11.02 -9.57
C TYR A 333 -2.53 11.63 -8.16
N PHE A 334 -1.39 11.42 -7.46
CA PHE A 334 -0.94 12.14 -6.24
C PHE A 334 -2.07 12.71 -5.37
N GLU A 335 -2.87 11.84 -4.76
CA GLU A 335 -4.13 12.25 -4.12
C GLU A 335 -3.92 12.66 -2.66
N LEU A 336 -2.95 12.05 -1.96
CA LEU A 336 -2.70 12.34 -0.55
C LEU A 336 -1.21 12.56 -0.29
N ILE A 337 -0.89 13.79 0.12
CA ILE A 337 0.46 14.24 0.46
C ILE A 337 0.50 14.54 1.95
N PHE A 338 1.48 13.97 2.65
CA PHE A 338 1.72 14.20 4.06
C PHE A 338 3.06 14.91 4.23
N TRP A 339 3.04 16.06 4.91
CA TRP A 339 4.23 16.88 5.14
C TRP A 339 4.23 17.44 6.57
N GLY A 340 5.38 17.91 7.04
CA GLY A 340 5.48 18.57 8.34
C GLY A 340 5.19 17.60 9.48
N ASN A 341 4.05 17.73 10.15
CA ASN A 341 3.64 16.81 11.22
C ASN A 341 2.43 15.95 10.83
N ASP A 342 2.01 15.98 9.55
CA ASP A 342 0.86 15.22 9.07
C ASP A 342 1.13 13.71 9.09
N ARG A 343 0.10 12.93 9.43
CA ARG A 343 0.21 11.48 9.60
C ARG A 343 -0.92 10.70 8.92
N TYR A 344 -0.55 9.63 8.24
CA TYR A 344 -1.47 8.54 7.92
C TYR A 344 -1.26 7.38 8.91
N SER A 345 -2.30 6.97 9.62
CA SER A 345 -2.28 5.86 10.58
C SER A 345 -3.22 4.75 10.11
N TYR A 346 -2.69 3.54 9.95
CA TYR A 346 -3.45 2.36 9.54
C TYR A 346 -3.59 1.38 10.70
N LYS A 347 -4.83 1.04 11.01
CA LYS A 347 -5.18 -0.03 11.98
C LYS A 347 -5.93 -1.18 11.34
N GLY A 348 -6.64 -0.94 10.25
CA GLY A 348 -7.36 -1.96 9.50
C GLY A 348 -8.14 -1.37 8.33
N GLY A 349 -8.73 -2.24 7.51
CA GLY A 349 -9.49 -1.86 6.31
C GLY A 349 -8.69 -2.02 5.03
N GLU A 350 -9.16 -1.43 3.94
CA GLU A 350 -8.56 -1.59 2.61
C GLU A 350 -8.02 -0.26 2.05
N VAL A 351 -6.86 -0.31 1.41
CA VAL A 351 -6.33 0.79 0.58
C VAL A 351 -6.30 0.30 -0.86
N SER A 352 -7.27 0.75 -1.65
CA SER A 352 -7.46 0.30 -3.02
C SER A 352 -6.96 1.36 -4.00
N PHE A 353 -6.22 0.92 -5.01
CA PHE A 353 -5.74 1.77 -6.10
C PHE A 353 -6.43 1.35 -7.38
N PHE A 354 -7.12 2.29 -8.02
CA PHE A 354 -7.84 2.05 -9.27
C PHE A 354 -7.11 2.62 -10.49
N GLY A 355 -5.79 2.74 -10.37
CA GLY A 355 -4.89 3.06 -11.46
C GLY A 355 -3.42 3.03 -11.00
N PRO A 356 -2.47 2.96 -11.95
CA PRO A 356 -1.05 2.84 -11.62
C PRO A 356 -0.46 4.13 -11.04
N ARG A 357 -1.24 5.22 -10.97
CA ARG A 357 -0.79 6.55 -10.54
C ARG A 357 -1.43 7.04 -9.23
N GLY A 358 -2.37 6.30 -8.64
CA GLY A 358 -2.87 6.64 -7.29
C GLY A 358 -1.72 6.55 -6.30
N CYS A 359 -1.57 7.53 -5.40
CA CYS A 359 -0.34 7.65 -4.62
C CYS A 359 -0.58 8.21 -3.21
N LEU A 360 0.03 7.59 -2.20
CA LEU A 360 0.34 8.27 -0.94
C LEU A 360 1.78 8.77 -0.99
N LEU A 361 2.01 10.04 -0.65
CA LEU A 361 3.34 10.64 -0.63
C LEU A 361 3.67 11.14 0.77
N PHE A 362 4.85 10.78 1.27
CA PHE A 362 5.36 11.22 2.56
C PHE A 362 6.63 12.05 2.36
N GLY A 363 6.53 13.34 2.66
CA GLY A 363 7.61 14.32 2.57
C GLY A 363 8.23 14.66 3.92
N ASN A 364 9.00 15.73 3.99
CA ASN A 364 9.76 16.10 5.19
C ASN A 364 8.86 16.20 6.44
N GLY A 365 9.08 15.30 7.40
CA GLY A 365 8.33 15.16 8.65
C GLY A 365 7.00 14.40 8.53
N GLY A 366 6.47 14.25 7.31
CA GLY A 366 5.27 13.46 7.04
C GLY A 366 5.48 11.98 7.36
N LYS A 367 4.44 11.33 7.88
CA LYS A 367 4.59 9.99 8.46
C LYS A 367 3.48 9.01 8.07
N MET A 368 3.89 7.82 7.66
CA MET A 368 3.04 6.63 7.59
C MET A 368 3.22 5.81 8.87
N VAL A 369 2.14 5.41 9.52
CA VAL A 369 2.19 4.54 10.70
C VAL A 369 1.29 3.34 10.51
N ILE A 370 1.86 2.15 10.64
CA ILE A 370 1.11 0.90 10.78
C ILE A 370 1.01 0.63 12.27
N GLU A 371 -0.19 0.68 12.83
CA GLU A 371 -0.42 0.50 14.27
C GLU A 371 -0.11 -0.93 14.73
N ASP A 372 0.05 -1.11 16.04
CA ASP A 372 0.33 -2.42 16.65
C ASP A 372 -0.69 -3.49 16.20
N ASP A 373 -0.19 -4.70 15.96
CA ASP A 373 -0.91 -5.87 15.49
C ASP A 373 -1.63 -5.70 14.13
N ALA A 374 -1.41 -4.59 13.41
CA ALA A 374 -2.02 -4.36 12.10
C ALA A 374 -1.14 -4.88 10.95
N THR A 375 -1.77 -5.38 9.89
CA THR A 375 -1.08 -5.75 8.64
C THR A 375 -1.66 -4.96 7.49
N LEU A 376 -0.88 -4.04 6.94
CA LEU A 376 -1.27 -3.30 5.75
C LEU A 376 -0.74 -4.00 4.49
N ASN A 377 -1.65 -4.44 3.64
CA ASN A 377 -1.34 -4.81 2.26
C ASN A 377 -1.47 -3.57 1.38
N TYR A 378 -0.36 -2.87 1.18
CA TYR A 378 -0.31 -1.65 0.40
C TYR A 378 -0.25 -1.95 -1.10
N GLY A 379 -1.33 -1.57 -1.79
CA GLY A 379 -1.51 -1.89 -3.19
C GLY A 379 -1.98 -3.33 -3.41
N ARG A 380 -2.46 -3.57 -4.63
CA ARG A 380 -2.67 -4.90 -5.19
C ARG A 380 -2.30 -4.84 -6.67
N SER A 381 -1.74 -5.91 -7.20
CA SER A 381 -1.56 -6.03 -8.65
C SER A 381 -0.70 -4.95 -9.30
N GLN A 382 0.41 -4.57 -8.65
CA GLN A 382 1.30 -3.48 -9.07
C GLN A 382 0.60 -2.11 -9.21
N GLN A 383 -0.65 -1.96 -8.72
CA GLN A 383 -1.40 -0.72 -8.76
C GLN A 383 -1.03 0.19 -7.59
N GLY A 384 -1.02 1.49 -7.88
CA GLY A 384 -0.67 2.52 -6.92
C GLY A 384 0.82 2.71 -6.69
N LEU A 385 1.15 3.81 -6.01
CA LEU A 385 2.49 4.27 -5.73
C LEU A 385 2.63 4.63 -4.25
N LEU A 386 3.71 4.18 -3.61
CA LEU A 386 4.14 4.70 -2.32
C LEU A 386 5.34 5.62 -2.54
N ALA A 387 5.14 6.93 -2.44
CA ALA A 387 6.23 7.88 -2.63
C ALA A 387 6.84 8.30 -1.29
N LEU A 388 8.16 8.15 -1.16
CA LEU A 388 8.94 8.63 -0.02
C LEU A 388 9.93 9.69 -0.52
N LEU A 389 9.77 10.91 -0.01
CA LEU A 389 10.78 11.95 -0.13
C LEU A 389 11.63 11.97 1.15
N PRO A 390 12.83 12.57 1.12
CA PRO A 390 13.66 12.65 2.31
C PRO A 390 12.97 13.42 3.44
N GLY A 391 13.18 12.93 4.67
CA GLY A 391 12.46 13.35 5.86
C GLY A 391 11.07 12.74 6.02
N GLY A 392 10.52 12.09 4.99
CA GLY A 392 9.34 11.22 5.11
C GLY A 392 9.70 9.93 5.83
N THR A 393 8.80 9.45 6.69
CA THR A 393 9.06 8.29 7.56
C THR A 393 7.94 7.26 7.51
N ILE A 394 8.32 5.98 7.66
CA ILE A 394 7.41 4.87 7.90
C ILE A 394 7.72 4.31 9.28
N GLU A 395 6.70 4.21 10.12
CA GLU A 395 6.75 3.53 11.42
C GLU A 395 5.85 2.29 11.37
N ILE A 396 6.40 1.15 11.78
CA ILE A 396 5.66 -0.11 11.86
C ILE A 396 5.66 -0.52 13.33
N GLY A 397 4.46 -0.63 13.90
CA GLY A 397 4.22 -0.96 15.31
C GLY A 397 4.64 -2.39 15.68
N ASN A 398 4.39 -2.74 16.94
CA ASN A 398 4.69 -4.07 17.47
C ASN A 398 3.81 -5.12 16.80
N ASN A 399 4.39 -6.26 16.40
CA ASN A 399 3.70 -7.34 15.68
C ASN A 399 2.97 -6.86 14.41
N ALA A 400 3.35 -5.71 13.86
CA ALA A 400 2.71 -5.12 12.70
C ALA A 400 3.53 -5.38 11.44
N ALA A 401 2.86 -5.36 10.28
CA ALA A 401 3.49 -5.64 9.00
C ALA A 401 3.06 -4.66 7.90
N LEU A 402 4.02 -4.21 7.10
CA LEU A 402 3.77 -3.53 5.84
C LEU A 402 4.15 -4.45 4.68
N ASN A 403 3.14 -4.88 3.92
CA ASN A 403 3.31 -5.68 2.72
C ASN A 403 3.14 -4.79 1.49
N ILE A 404 4.21 -4.61 0.72
CA ILE A 404 4.23 -3.78 -0.49
C ILE A 404 4.10 -4.70 -1.69
N SER A 405 3.08 -4.46 -2.52
CA SER A 405 2.84 -5.20 -3.77
C SER A 405 2.80 -4.30 -5.01
N ASN A 406 3.27 -3.05 -4.87
CA ASN A 406 3.28 -2.04 -5.91
C ASN A 406 4.64 -1.34 -6.02
N THR A 407 4.65 -0.16 -6.64
CA THR A 407 5.89 0.60 -6.84
C THR A 407 6.12 1.59 -5.71
N MET A 408 7.22 1.41 -4.97
CA MET A 408 7.75 2.44 -4.10
C MET A 408 8.62 3.41 -4.92
N ILE A 409 8.31 4.70 -4.85
CA ILE A 409 9.10 5.75 -5.49
C ILE A 409 9.95 6.45 -4.44
N LEU A 410 11.27 6.39 -4.63
CA LEU A 410 12.22 7.25 -3.95
C LEU A 410 12.47 8.47 -4.84
N ASN A 411 12.10 9.65 -4.35
CA ASN A 411 12.30 10.87 -5.13
C ASN A 411 12.99 11.94 -4.27
N GLY A 412 13.94 12.65 -4.87
CA GLY A 412 14.61 13.77 -4.22
C GLY A 412 13.74 15.00 -4.26
N HIS A 413 13.94 15.91 -3.31
CA HIS A 413 13.41 17.26 -3.44
C HIS A 413 14.55 18.19 -3.87
N PRO A 414 14.38 19.02 -4.92
CA PRO A 414 15.43 19.92 -5.41
C PRO A 414 15.97 20.86 -4.32
N ASP A 415 15.12 21.23 -3.36
CA ASP A 415 15.47 22.17 -2.29
C ASP A 415 16.24 21.54 -1.13
N MET A 416 16.49 20.23 -1.14
CA MET A 416 17.27 19.57 -0.10
C MET A 416 18.76 19.53 -0.45
N ALA A 417 19.56 20.25 0.32
CA ALA A 417 21.01 20.22 0.21
C ALA A 417 21.59 18.87 0.68
N GLY A 418 22.53 18.30 -0.10
CA GLY A 418 23.24 17.06 0.23
C GLY A 418 22.87 15.88 -0.68
N GLU A 419 23.21 14.66 -0.24
CA GLU A 419 22.71 13.42 -0.82
C GLU A 419 21.44 13.00 -0.05
N PRO A 420 20.25 13.43 -0.49
CA PRO A 420 19.02 13.06 0.18
C PRO A 420 18.85 11.54 0.30
N GLN A 421 18.55 11.05 1.50
CA GLN A 421 18.32 9.64 1.78
C GLN A 421 16.98 9.46 2.51
N VAL A 422 16.35 8.30 2.31
CA VAL A 422 15.14 7.91 3.05
C VAL A 422 15.57 6.92 4.13
N TYR A 423 15.04 7.09 5.34
CA TYR A 423 15.35 6.26 6.50
C TYR A 423 14.08 5.70 7.13
N MET A 424 14.15 4.45 7.58
CA MET A 424 13.13 3.84 8.44
C MET A 424 13.80 2.88 9.44
N THR A 425 13.08 2.55 10.51
CA THR A 425 13.54 1.60 11.53
C THR A 425 12.57 0.44 11.64
N LEU A 426 13.11 -0.78 11.67
CA LEU A 426 12.36 -2.01 11.94
C LEU A 426 12.68 -2.52 13.33
N ASN A 427 11.81 -2.17 14.27
CA ASN A 427 11.85 -2.60 15.66
C ASN A 427 11.51 -4.08 15.82
N HIS A 428 11.81 -4.64 16.99
CA HIS A 428 11.45 -6.02 17.31
C HIS A 428 9.96 -6.31 17.08
N GLY A 429 9.68 -7.38 16.34
CA GLY A 429 8.31 -7.82 16.02
C GLY A 429 7.66 -7.09 14.84
N SER A 430 8.28 -6.07 14.24
CA SER A 430 7.76 -5.43 13.03
C SER A 430 8.31 -6.08 11.76
N ALA A 431 7.54 -6.05 10.67
CA ALA A 431 7.91 -6.65 9.40
C ALA A 431 7.68 -5.71 8.20
N LEU A 432 8.63 -5.69 7.27
CA LEU A 432 8.49 -5.06 5.94
C LEU A 432 8.70 -6.12 4.86
N ASN A 433 7.68 -6.35 4.03
CA ASN A 433 7.72 -7.37 2.99
C ASN A 433 7.48 -6.77 1.62
N PHE A 434 8.42 -6.97 0.69
CA PHE A 434 8.23 -6.71 -0.73
C PHE A 434 7.74 -7.99 -1.38
N LEU A 435 6.45 -8.03 -1.71
CA LEU A 435 5.79 -9.18 -2.31
C LEU A 435 6.14 -9.33 -3.79
N PRO A 436 5.87 -10.50 -4.43
CA PRO A 436 6.10 -10.67 -5.86
C PRO A 436 5.46 -9.56 -6.71
N GLY A 437 6.25 -8.98 -7.61
CA GLY A 437 5.84 -7.87 -8.47
C GLY A 437 6.08 -6.48 -7.87
N ALA A 438 6.44 -6.37 -6.58
CA ALA A 438 6.83 -5.10 -5.98
C ALA A 438 8.06 -4.50 -6.67
N ARG A 439 8.13 -3.16 -6.72
CA ARG A 439 9.22 -2.43 -7.36
C ARG A 439 9.71 -1.29 -6.49
N ILE A 440 10.98 -0.93 -6.67
CA ILE A 440 11.54 0.31 -6.14
C ILE A 440 12.13 1.11 -7.29
N GLU A 441 11.62 2.31 -7.50
CA GLU A 441 12.14 3.25 -8.49
C GLU A 441 12.77 4.45 -7.81
N ASN A 442 14.02 4.75 -8.15
CA ASN A 442 14.62 6.04 -7.86
C ASN A 442 14.31 6.99 -9.03
N LYS A 443 13.49 8.01 -8.78
CA LYS A 443 13.11 9.05 -9.75
C LYS A 443 13.85 10.37 -9.54
N SER A 444 14.81 10.42 -8.62
CA SER A 444 15.62 11.61 -8.41
C SER A 444 16.63 11.81 -9.54
N ASP A 445 16.87 13.07 -9.89
CA ASP A 445 18.02 13.48 -10.70
C ASP A 445 19.36 13.09 -10.05
N ASN A 446 19.36 12.85 -8.73
CA ASN A 446 20.47 12.27 -8.01
C ASN A 446 20.31 10.74 -7.90
N PRO A 447 21.06 9.92 -8.66
CA PRO A 447 20.91 8.46 -8.67
C PRO A 447 21.27 7.78 -7.35
N GLY A 448 21.70 8.53 -6.33
CA GLY A 448 22.18 8.02 -5.03
C GLY A 448 21.12 7.79 -3.95
N ILE A 449 19.85 8.20 -4.13
CA ILE A 449 18.83 8.01 -3.08
C ILE A 449 18.56 6.52 -2.85
N LYS A 450 18.65 6.10 -1.58
CA LYS A 450 18.32 4.76 -1.12
C LYS A 450 17.29 4.79 0.00
N LEU A 451 16.58 3.68 0.14
CA LEU A 451 15.85 3.30 1.33
C LEU A 451 16.82 2.66 2.32
N ASN A 452 17.13 3.38 3.40
CA ASN A 452 18.01 2.92 4.46
C ASN A 452 17.15 2.38 5.61
N ILE A 453 17.32 1.09 5.93
CA ILE A 453 16.50 0.38 6.91
C ILE A 453 17.38 0.01 8.11
N TYR A 454 17.14 0.63 9.26
CA TYR A 454 17.78 0.24 10.51
C TYR A 454 17.11 -1.01 11.08
N MET A 455 17.88 -2.08 11.19
CA MET A 455 17.41 -3.39 11.66
C MET A 455 17.58 -3.48 13.19
N GLU A 456 16.56 -3.08 13.94
CA GLU A 456 16.49 -3.09 15.42
C GLU A 456 15.69 -4.29 15.97
N GLY A 457 15.82 -5.44 15.29
CA GLY A 457 15.17 -6.69 15.69
C GLY A 457 13.91 -7.05 14.91
N GLY A 458 13.49 -6.23 13.95
CA GLY A 458 12.42 -6.54 13.00
C GLY A 458 12.88 -7.40 11.81
N GLU A 459 11.93 -7.76 10.96
CA GLU A 459 12.12 -8.63 9.80
C GLU A 459 11.92 -7.88 8.49
N VAL A 460 12.73 -8.22 7.48
CA VAL A 460 12.60 -7.66 6.13
C VAL A 460 12.66 -8.77 5.09
N ASP A 461 11.63 -8.86 4.25
CA ASP A 461 11.61 -9.73 3.07
C ASP A 461 11.78 -8.88 1.80
N LEU A 462 12.89 -9.06 1.11
CA LEU A 462 13.22 -8.39 -0.15
C LEU A 462 13.05 -9.31 -1.37
N SER A 463 12.47 -10.51 -1.20
CA SER A 463 12.39 -11.55 -2.23
C SER A 463 11.57 -11.14 -3.46
N GLY A 464 10.62 -10.20 -3.30
CA GLY A 464 9.86 -9.63 -4.40
C GLY A 464 10.63 -8.65 -5.29
N LEU A 465 11.83 -8.19 -4.89
CA LEU A 465 12.62 -7.20 -5.63
C LEU A 465 13.64 -7.84 -6.58
N SER A 466 13.82 -7.23 -7.76
CA SER A 466 14.88 -7.62 -8.69
C SER A 466 16.28 -7.20 -8.21
N LYS A 467 17.32 -7.82 -8.77
CA LYS A 467 18.73 -7.43 -8.51
C LYS A 467 19.04 -5.97 -8.81
N LYS A 468 18.30 -5.34 -9.72
CA LYS A 468 18.45 -3.91 -10.04
C LYS A 468 17.91 -3.06 -8.89
N GLU A 469 16.74 -3.43 -8.36
CA GLU A 469 16.02 -2.67 -7.33
C GLU A 469 16.64 -2.85 -5.94
N LEU A 470 17.22 -4.01 -5.65
CA LEU A 470 17.97 -4.26 -4.41
C LEU A 470 19.12 -3.26 -4.20
N LYS A 471 19.64 -2.61 -5.26
CA LYS A 471 20.67 -1.57 -5.14
C LYS A 471 20.17 -0.28 -4.46
N TYR A 472 18.86 -0.08 -4.44
CA TYR A 472 18.20 1.05 -3.79
C TYR A 472 17.86 0.79 -2.33
N VAL A 473 18.12 -0.42 -1.81
CA VAL A 473 17.89 -0.76 -0.41
C VAL A 473 19.23 -0.91 0.30
N ASN A 474 19.35 -0.32 1.48
CA ASN A 474 20.50 -0.44 2.36
C ASN A 474 20.05 -0.91 3.74
N LEU A 475 20.45 -2.11 4.14
CA LEU A 475 20.16 -2.64 5.47
C LEU A 475 21.28 -2.24 6.44
N ILE A 476 20.93 -1.54 7.50
CA ILE A 476 21.84 -1.06 8.53
C ILE A 476 21.59 -1.84 9.81
N TYR A 477 22.46 -2.79 10.10
CA TYR A 477 22.44 -3.51 11.37
C TYR A 477 23.19 -2.69 12.41
N ARG A 478 22.59 -2.49 13.58
CA ARG A 478 23.31 -1.92 14.71
C ARG A 478 24.50 -2.82 14.99
N ASN A 479 25.72 -2.26 14.93
CA ASN A 479 26.91 -3.00 15.31
C ASN A 479 26.71 -3.49 16.76
N GLN A 480 26.51 -4.80 16.94
CA GLN A 480 26.28 -5.41 18.26
C GLN A 480 27.42 -5.11 19.27
N TYR A 481 28.55 -4.58 18.79
CA TYR A 481 29.67 -4.11 19.60
C TYR A 481 29.32 -2.88 20.47
N GLU A 482 28.43 -1.98 20.06
CA GLU A 482 28.14 -0.75 20.84
C GLU A 482 27.26 -0.99 22.08
N GLU A 483 26.38 -2.00 22.07
CA GLU A 483 25.63 -2.39 23.27
C GLU A 483 26.45 -3.25 24.23
N GLN A 484 27.36 -4.08 23.69
CA GLN A 484 28.32 -4.82 24.50
C GLN A 484 29.26 -3.87 25.27
N ASP A 485 29.59 -2.71 24.71
CA ASP A 485 30.50 -1.76 25.37
C ASP A 485 29.96 -1.13 26.67
N LYS A 486 28.64 -1.17 26.92
CA LYS A 486 28.04 -0.67 28.17
C LYS A 486 28.11 -1.66 29.33
N ASN A 487 28.36 -2.94 29.06
CA ASN A 487 28.32 -3.96 30.09
C ASN A 487 29.61 -4.05 30.90
N LEU A 488 30.71 -3.42 30.48
CA LEU A 488 32.00 -3.44 31.17
C LEU A 488 32.58 -2.03 31.34
N THR A 489 32.61 -1.54 32.57
CA THR A 489 33.17 -0.23 32.94
C THR A 489 34.40 -0.42 33.83
N ILE A 490 35.52 0.25 33.51
CA ILE A 490 36.67 0.32 34.42
C ILE A 490 36.44 1.47 35.39
N ILE A 491 36.38 1.17 36.66
CA ILE A 491 36.29 2.13 37.75
C ILE A 491 37.72 2.57 38.07
N GLU A 492 38.03 3.82 37.72
CA GLU A 492 39.34 4.47 37.82
C GLU A 492 40.38 3.98 36.82
N ASN A 493 40.83 4.89 35.97
CA ASN A 493 41.91 4.69 35.02
C ASN A 493 42.55 6.06 34.77
N PRO A 494 43.82 6.30 35.16
CA PRO A 494 44.87 5.32 35.52
C PRO A 494 44.65 4.58 36.86
N VAL A 495 45.26 3.39 36.98
CA VAL A 495 45.22 2.51 38.17
C VAL A 495 46.57 2.49 38.90
N LYS A 496 46.53 2.41 40.23
CA LYS A 496 47.71 2.17 41.08
C LYS A 496 47.81 0.70 41.43
N ASP A 497 47.22 0.23 42.52
CA ASP A 497 47.52 -1.11 43.05
C ASP A 497 46.52 -2.18 42.59
N GLU A 498 45.31 -1.77 42.24
CA GLU A 498 44.23 -2.63 41.78
C GLU A 498 43.47 -2.01 40.62
N VAL A 499 42.94 -2.86 39.75
CA VAL A 499 41.94 -2.49 38.75
C VAL A 499 40.58 -2.86 39.28
N ARG A 500 39.63 -1.92 39.24
CA ARG A 500 38.23 -2.14 39.60
C ARG A 500 37.36 -2.11 38.35
N ILE A 501 36.47 -3.07 38.21
CA ILE A 501 35.61 -3.25 37.05
C ILE A 501 34.18 -3.46 37.52
N GLU A 502 33.26 -2.73 36.91
CA GLU A 502 31.83 -3.00 36.98
C GLU A 502 31.43 -3.79 35.72
N TYR A 503 30.79 -4.95 35.91
CA TYR A 503 30.34 -5.82 34.84
C TYR A 503 28.87 -6.23 35.02
N ILE A 504 28.02 -5.95 34.05
CA ILE A 504 26.62 -6.38 34.06
C ILE A 504 26.49 -7.71 33.32
N SER A 505 26.12 -8.78 34.03
CA SER A 505 25.94 -10.11 33.45
C SER A 505 24.47 -10.53 33.41
N SER A 506 24.06 -11.20 32.35
CA SER A 506 22.70 -11.77 32.24
C SER A 506 22.57 -13.16 32.89
N SER A 507 23.68 -13.83 33.23
CA SER A 507 23.65 -15.20 33.77
C SER A 507 24.89 -15.55 34.59
N GLN A 508 24.74 -16.50 35.52
CA GLN A 508 25.89 -17.01 36.29
C GLN A 508 26.85 -17.76 35.36
N SER A 509 28.14 -17.42 35.41
CA SER A 509 29.14 -18.04 34.55
C SER A 509 30.57 -17.85 35.05
N ASN A 510 31.49 -18.66 34.53
CA ASN A 510 32.91 -18.45 34.74
C ASN A 510 33.43 -17.47 33.69
N ALA A 511 34.11 -16.43 34.14
CA ALA A 511 34.79 -15.46 33.29
C ALA A 511 36.32 -15.62 33.43
N ARG A 512 37.03 -15.20 32.39
CA ARG A 512 38.48 -15.12 32.36
C ARG A 512 38.88 -13.70 31.98
N MET A 513 39.67 -13.08 32.83
CA MET A 513 40.29 -11.80 32.54
C MET A 513 41.77 -12.02 32.19
N GLU A 514 42.22 -11.38 31.13
CA GLU A 514 43.58 -11.47 30.63
C GLU A 514 44.12 -10.06 30.43
N VAL A 515 45.33 -9.78 30.91
CA VAL A 515 45.99 -8.49 30.71
C VAL A 515 47.13 -8.69 29.74
N TYR A 516 47.16 -7.86 28.70
CA TYR A 516 48.14 -7.85 27.63
C TYR A 516 48.90 -6.53 27.66
N ASP A 517 50.22 -6.56 27.47
CA ASP A 517 50.99 -5.36 27.19
C ASP A 517 50.72 -4.82 25.78
N MET A 518 51.29 -3.66 25.44
CA MET A 518 51.11 -3.05 24.12
C MET A 518 51.78 -3.81 22.97
N SER A 519 52.64 -4.80 23.26
CA SER A 519 53.19 -5.72 22.25
C SER A 519 52.29 -6.92 21.97
N GLY A 520 51.20 -7.08 22.75
CA GLY A 520 50.29 -8.21 22.69
C GLY A 520 50.75 -9.40 23.53
N ALA A 521 51.81 -9.27 24.34
CA ALA A 521 52.22 -10.33 25.24
C ALA A 521 51.32 -10.35 26.49
N LYS A 522 50.84 -11.54 26.85
CA LYS A 522 49.98 -11.72 28.03
C LYS A 522 50.82 -11.66 29.30
N VAL A 523 50.57 -10.65 30.12
CA VAL A 523 51.30 -10.41 31.39
C VAL A 523 50.55 -10.96 32.60
N LYS A 524 49.22 -11.10 32.53
CA LYS A 524 48.41 -11.62 33.64
C LYS A 524 47.16 -12.36 33.17
N SER A 525 46.69 -13.34 33.95
CA SER A 525 45.43 -14.05 33.69
C SER A 525 44.74 -14.45 34.99
N ILE A 526 43.43 -14.19 35.07
CA ILE A 526 42.63 -14.35 36.28
C ILE A 526 41.34 -15.06 35.89
N LYS A 527 40.94 -16.05 36.70
CA LYS A 527 39.63 -16.70 36.59
C LYS A 527 38.69 -16.07 37.61
N LEU A 528 37.50 -15.72 37.17
CA LEU A 528 36.49 -15.03 37.97
C LEU A 528 35.18 -15.80 37.85
N SER A 529 34.35 -15.75 38.89
CA SER A 529 32.95 -16.19 38.81
C SER A 529 32.08 -14.95 38.79
N VAL A 530 31.17 -14.85 37.82
CA VAL A 530 30.20 -13.76 37.71
C VAL A 530 28.80 -14.28 38.01
N GLN A 531 27.99 -13.44 38.65
CA GLN A 531 26.59 -13.69 38.96
C GLN A 531 25.69 -12.86 38.03
N PRO A 532 24.41 -13.24 37.82
CA PRO A 532 23.46 -12.39 37.12
C PRO A 532 23.33 -11.03 37.83
N GLY A 533 23.22 -9.94 37.07
CA GLY A 533 23.18 -8.56 37.57
C GLY A 533 24.55 -7.87 37.55
N ILE A 534 24.69 -6.83 38.37
CA ILE A 534 25.91 -6.00 38.44
C ILE A 534 26.97 -6.72 39.30
N ASN A 535 28.15 -6.91 38.75
CA ASN A 535 29.31 -7.51 39.41
C ASN A 535 30.40 -6.46 39.59
N TYR A 536 30.90 -6.31 40.82
CA TYR A 536 32.09 -5.51 41.09
C TYR A 536 33.28 -6.46 41.23
N LEU A 537 34.18 -6.40 40.25
CA LEU A 537 35.34 -7.27 40.12
C LEU A 537 36.59 -6.45 40.38
N ASN A 538 37.49 -6.94 41.22
CA ASN A 538 38.78 -6.31 41.45
C ASN A 538 39.93 -7.31 41.34
N PHE A 539 41.08 -6.81 40.90
CA PHE A 539 42.30 -7.59 40.92
C PHE A 539 43.54 -6.72 41.07
N SER A 540 44.54 -7.27 41.76
CA SER A 540 45.82 -6.59 41.97
C SER A 540 46.62 -6.49 40.68
N VAL A 541 47.29 -5.36 40.50
CA VAL A 541 48.26 -5.09 39.43
C VAL A 541 49.63 -4.67 40.02
N LEU A 542 49.96 -5.14 41.22
CA LEU A 542 51.24 -4.87 41.88
C LEU A 542 52.43 -5.58 41.20
N ASP A 543 52.14 -6.68 40.52
CA ASP A 543 53.09 -7.57 39.83
C ASP A 543 53.34 -7.19 38.36
N ILE A 544 52.66 -6.16 37.84
CA ILE A 544 52.89 -5.65 36.49
C ILE A 544 53.60 -4.29 36.54
N SER A 545 54.52 -4.06 35.61
CA SER A 545 55.28 -2.80 35.51
C SER A 545 54.39 -1.60 35.17
N GLN A 546 54.86 -0.38 35.41
CA GLN A 546 54.18 0.84 34.96
C GLN A 546 54.05 0.86 33.43
N GLY A 547 52.90 1.29 32.90
CA GLY A 547 52.66 1.30 31.45
C GLY A 547 51.20 1.23 31.03
N SER A 548 50.96 1.18 29.71
CA SER A 548 49.63 0.94 29.13
C SER A 548 49.41 -0.55 28.89
N TYR A 549 48.20 -1.03 29.17
CA TYR A 549 47.81 -2.42 28.97
C TYR A 549 46.41 -2.54 28.38
N LEU A 550 46.12 -3.68 27.76
CA LEU A 550 44.79 -4.08 27.33
C LEU A 550 44.26 -5.19 28.23
N ILE A 551 43.12 -4.98 28.86
CA ILE A 551 42.36 -6.01 29.56
C ILE A 551 41.40 -6.63 28.56
N SER A 552 41.50 -7.94 28.35
CA SER A 552 40.48 -8.75 27.67
C SER A 552 39.67 -9.51 28.71
N PHE A 553 38.35 -9.32 28.69
CA PHE A 553 37.41 -10.03 29.55
C PHE A 553 36.58 -11.00 28.71
N LYS A 554 36.74 -12.30 28.95
CA LYS A 554 36.10 -13.37 28.19
C LYS A 554 35.13 -14.14 29.08
N CYS A 555 33.89 -14.23 28.65
CA CYS A 555 32.85 -15.04 29.25
C CYS A 555 32.17 -15.92 28.17
N LYS A 556 31.21 -16.77 28.55
CA LYS A 556 30.57 -17.73 27.62
C LYS A 556 29.89 -17.06 26.42
N ARG A 557 29.37 -15.83 26.58
CA ARG A 557 28.66 -15.08 25.53
C ARG A 557 29.27 -13.71 25.22
N ASP A 558 30.19 -13.24 26.05
CA ASP A 558 30.71 -11.87 25.97
C ASP A 558 32.24 -11.87 25.88
N ASN A 559 32.78 -10.97 25.06
CA ASN A 559 34.22 -10.75 24.96
C ASN A 559 34.50 -9.26 24.80
N PHE A 560 35.06 -8.64 25.83
CA PHE A 560 35.35 -7.21 25.85
C PHE A 560 36.86 -6.97 25.87
N SER A 561 37.28 -5.80 25.36
CA SER A 561 38.64 -5.30 25.53
C SER A 561 38.65 -3.84 25.96
N ARG A 562 39.47 -3.50 26.95
CA ARG A 562 39.60 -2.13 27.48
C ARG A 562 41.04 -1.79 27.78
N LYS A 563 41.42 -0.53 27.51
CA LYS A 563 42.74 -0.01 27.87
C LYS A 563 42.78 0.42 29.33
N ILE A 564 43.83 0.04 30.05
CA ILE A 564 44.21 0.61 31.35
C ILE A 564 45.59 1.24 31.28
N ILE A 565 45.85 2.18 32.20
CA ILE A 565 47.16 2.79 32.43
C ILE A 565 47.56 2.48 33.88
N LYS A 566 48.64 1.71 34.07
CA LYS A 566 49.23 1.45 35.40
C LYS A 566 50.25 2.54 35.72
N LEU A 567 50.02 3.24 36.83
CA LEU A 567 50.89 4.28 37.38
C LEU A 567 52.07 3.73 38.15
#